data_AF-A0A427BBE4-F1
#
_entry.id   AF-A0A427BBE4-F1
#
_cell.length_a   1.000
_cell.length_b   1.000
_cell.length_c   1.000
_cell.angle_alpha   90.00
_cell.angle_beta   90.00
_cell.angle_gamma   90.00
#
_symmetry.space_group_name_H-M   'P 1'
#
loop_
_entity.id
_entity.type
_entity.pdbx_description
1 polymer ?
#
loop_
_entity_poly.entity_id
_entity_poly.type
_entity_poly.pdbx_seq_one_letter_code
_entity_poly.pdbx_strand_id
1 'polypeptide(L)'
;MAFSLVFSNPSKSSSLPSCVHHHQVGIPRSALLTNPWLSPPSSRFFSIPSPSPLPKPWSRSGGALKCSLPSRPEYIPNHIPDPNFVRIFDTTLRDGEQSPGATMTSNEKLVVARHLSRLGVDIIEAGFPASSPDDLDAVRSIAIEVGNQPVGDDGHVPVICGLARCNKKDIDAAWEAVRHAKKPRVHTFIATSEIHMQHKLRKTREEVVNIAREMVAYARSLGCQDIEFSPEDAGRSDREFLYHVLEEVIKAGATTLNIPDTVGYTLPSEFGTLIADIKANTPGIENVIISTHCQNDLGLATANTLAVAEHTGLHVQPHKAIVGANAFAHESGIHQV
;
A
#
# COMPACT_ATOMS: atom_id res chain seq x y z
N MET A 1 9.73 6.04 9.23
CA MET A 1 9.29 5.53 7.91
C MET A 1 7.87 6.00 7.72
N ALA A 2 7.62 6.88 6.75
CA ALA A 2 6.29 7.25 6.31
C ALA A 2 5.97 6.37 5.10
N PHE A 3 5.01 5.46 5.25
CA PHE A 3 4.50 4.65 4.15
C PHE A 3 3.05 5.04 3.91
N SER A 4 2.69 5.18 2.64
CA SER A 4 1.29 5.20 2.22
C SER A 4 0.94 3.85 1.59
N LEU A 5 -0.21 3.31 1.96
CA LEU A 5 -0.75 2.10 1.33
C LEU A 5 -1.75 2.52 0.25
N VAL A 6 -1.64 1.88 -0.91
CA VAL A 6 -2.38 2.20 -2.11
C VAL A 6 -3.19 0.97 -2.52
N PHE A 7 -4.51 1.07 -2.43
CA PHE A 7 -5.43 -0.05 -2.53
C PHE A 7 -6.19 -0.07 -3.87
N SER A 8 -6.51 -1.27 -4.36
CA SER A 8 -7.37 -1.45 -5.53
C SER A 8 -8.79 -0.93 -5.25
N ASN A 9 -9.56 -0.56 -6.27
CA ASN A 9 -11.00 -0.35 -6.09
C ASN A 9 -11.76 -1.45 -6.83
N PRO A 10 -12.25 -2.50 -6.15
CA PRO A 10 -12.97 -3.57 -6.83
C PRO A 10 -14.31 -3.04 -7.34
N SER A 11 -14.54 -3.16 -8.65
CA SER A 11 -15.86 -2.95 -9.23
C SER A 11 -16.89 -3.89 -8.61
N LYS A 12 -18.15 -3.45 -8.47
CA LYS A 12 -19.28 -4.26 -8.01
C LYS A 12 -19.67 -5.35 -9.02
N SER A 13 -18.77 -6.26 -9.37
CA SER A 13 -19.14 -7.50 -10.07
C SER A 13 -18.00 -8.51 -10.06
N SER A 14 -17.89 -9.31 -9.00
CA SER A 14 -17.45 -10.69 -9.15
C SER A 14 -17.95 -11.51 -7.97
N SER A 15 -18.98 -12.32 -8.21
CA SER A 15 -19.38 -13.41 -7.34
C SER A 15 -18.28 -14.47 -7.34
N LEU A 16 -17.60 -14.65 -6.21
CA LEU A 16 -16.72 -15.79 -5.99
C LEU A 16 -17.56 -17.08 -5.90
N PRO A 17 -17.20 -18.18 -6.59
CA PRO A 17 -17.80 -19.47 -6.33
C PRO A 17 -17.26 -20.04 -5.01
N SER A 18 -18.17 -20.32 -4.08
CA SER A 18 -17.90 -21.00 -2.82
C SER A 18 -17.59 -22.48 -3.07
N CYS A 19 -16.34 -22.88 -2.79
CA CYS A 19 -15.99 -24.30 -2.63
C CYS A 19 -15.25 -24.47 -1.30
N VAL A 20 -16.02 -24.68 -0.23
CA VAL A 20 -15.50 -25.17 1.06
C VAL A 20 -16.07 -26.56 1.25
N HIS A 21 -15.24 -27.58 1.07
CA HIS A 21 -15.57 -28.95 1.47
C HIS A 21 -15.42 -29.07 3.00
N HIS A 22 -16.55 -29.09 3.71
CA HIS A 22 -16.61 -29.51 5.11
C HIS A 22 -16.52 -31.04 5.19
N HIS A 23 -15.42 -31.57 5.72
CA HIS A 23 -15.40 -32.92 6.27
C HIS A 23 -15.93 -32.88 7.72
N GLN A 24 -17.19 -33.27 7.91
CA GLN A 24 -17.74 -33.61 9.22
C GLN A 24 -17.18 -34.98 9.66
N VAL A 25 -16.45 -35.02 10.77
CA VAL A 25 -16.12 -36.26 11.47
C VAL A 25 -17.22 -36.52 12.50
N GLY A 26 -18.01 -37.56 12.28
CA GLY A 26 -19.09 -37.99 13.17
C GLY A 26 -18.54 -38.69 14.43
N ILE A 27 -19.05 -38.28 15.60
CA ILE A 27 -18.83 -38.96 16.89
C ILE A 27 -20.12 -39.74 17.22
N PRO A 28 -20.07 -41.07 17.48
CA PRO A 28 -21.17 -41.75 18.12
C PRO A 28 -21.05 -41.67 19.66
N ARG A 29 -22.17 -41.34 20.30
CA ARG A 29 -22.37 -41.43 21.76
C ARG A 29 -22.57 -42.88 22.21
N SER A 30 -21.96 -43.24 23.33
CA SER A 30 -22.55 -43.90 24.52
C SER A 30 -21.68 -45.02 25.12
N ALA A 31 -21.38 -44.90 26.43
CA ALA A 31 -21.47 -45.94 27.47
C ALA A 31 -20.51 -45.69 28.66
N LEU A 32 -21.10 -45.15 29.74
CA LEU A 32 -21.02 -45.54 31.15
C LEU A 32 -19.67 -45.92 31.84
N LEU A 33 -19.33 -45.08 32.84
CA LEU A 33 -18.92 -45.36 34.24
C LEU A 33 -18.10 -46.64 34.55
N THR A 34 -16.87 -46.47 35.05
CA THR A 34 -16.47 -46.69 36.47
C THR A 34 -14.93 -46.59 36.64
N ASN A 35 -14.51 -46.00 37.76
CA ASN A 35 -13.14 -46.04 38.32
C ASN A 35 -13.09 -47.20 39.33
N PRO A 36 -12.00 -47.97 39.47
CA PRO A 36 -11.03 -47.62 40.52
C PRO A 36 -9.58 -48.09 40.29
N TRP A 37 -8.66 -47.37 40.95
CA TRP A 37 -7.27 -47.79 41.21
C TRP A 37 -7.22 -48.92 42.26
N LEU A 38 -6.39 -49.95 42.05
CA LEU A 38 -5.56 -50.70 43.03
C LEU A 38 -4.81 -51.88 42.35
N SER A 39 -3.50 -51.94 42.55
CA SER A 39 -2.42 -52.81 41.97
C SER A 39 -2.46 -54.31 42.41
N PRO A 40 -1.48 -55.23 42.13
CA PRO A 40 -0.18 -55.20 41.38
C PRO A 40 0.04 -56.44 40.41
N PRO A 41 1.24 -56.68 39.82
CA PRO A 41 1.37 -57.36 38.51
C PRO A 41 1.65 -58.88 38.58
N SER A 42 1.30 -59.61 37.50
CA SER A 42 1.84 -60.95 37.24
C SER A 42 2.57 -60.99 35.89
N SER A 43 3.75 -61.56 35.92
CA SER A 43 4.72 -61.70 34.84
C SER A 43 4.21 -62.68 33.78
N ARG A 44 4.09 -62.20 32.54
CA ARG A 44 4.14 -63.06 31.35
C ARG A 44 5.16 -62.50 30.37
N PHE A 45 6.21 -63.30 30.19
CA PHE A 45 7.17 -63.17 29.10
C PHE A 45 6.42 -63.19 27.77
N PHE A 46 6.55 -62.12 26.99
CA PHE A 46 6.23 -62.10 25.57
C PHE A 46 7.51 -61.82 24.78
N SER A 47 7.81 -62.72 23.86
CA SER A 47 9.00 -62.69 22.99
C SER A 47 8.95 -61.52 22.02
N ILE A 48 10.09 -60.84 21.86
CA ILE A 48 10.30 -59.73 20.92
C ILE A 48 10.45 -60.30 19.49
N PRO A 49 9.67 -59.86 18.48
CA PRO A 49 9.93 -60.18 17.08
C PRO A 49 11.10 -59.34 16.54
N SER A 50 11.95 -59.95 15.73
CA SER A 50 13.09 -59.31 15.04
C SER A 50 12.66 -58.14 14.13
N PRO A 51 13.46 -57.05 14.04
CA PRO A 51 13.10 -55.88 13.23
C PRO A 51 13.16 -56.18 11.73
N SER A 52 12.11 -55.79 11.01
CA SER A 52 12.03 -55.78 9.55
C SER A 52 13.03 -54.77 8.93
N PRO A 53 13.58 -55.05 7.73
CA PRO A 53 14.60 -54.20 7.11
C PRO A 53 14.07 -52.82 6.72
N LEU A 54 14.91 -51.80 6.91
CA LEU A 54 14.65 -50.41 6.57
C LEU A 54 14.36 -50.23 5.06
N PRO A 55 13.41 -49.36 4.66
CA PRO A 55 13.15 -49.07 3.25
C PRO A 55 14.32 -48.30 2.62
N LYS A 56 14.61 -48.61 1.34
CA LYS A 56 15.68 -47.99 0.56
C LYS A 56 15.45 -46.46 0.41
N PRO A 57 16.52 -45.65 0.40
CA PRO A 57 16.38 -44.21 0.27
C PRO A 57 15.84 -43.83 -1.12
N TRP A 58 14.86 -42.92 -1.11
CA TRP A 58 14.23 -42.35 -2.30
C TRP A 58 15.29 -41.74 -3.22
N SER A 59 15.28 -42.13 -4.51
CA SER A 59 16.11 -41.49 -5.53
C SER A 59 15.71 -40.02 -5.67
N ARG A 60 16.64 -39.10 -5.42
CA ARG A 60 16.44 -37.67 -5.69
C ARG A 60 16.35 -37.45 -7.20
N SER A 61 15.14 -37.42 -7.75
CA SER A 61 14.88 -36.70 -8.99
C SER A 61 15.05 -35.20 -8.70
N GLY A 62 16.16 -34.63 -9.14
CA GLY A 62 16.51 -33.22 -8.99
C GLY A 62 15.66 -32.29 -9.86
N GLY A 63 14.35 -32.28 -9.65
CA GLY A 63 13.50 -31.18 -10.06
C GLY A 63 13.47 -30.16 -8.93
N ALA A 64 14.30 -29.13 -9.00
CA ALA A 64 14.05 -27.94 -8.22
C ALA A 64 12.67 -27.42 -8.66
N LEU A 65 11.66 -27.59 -7.80
CA LEU A 65 10.43 -26.82 -7.90
C LEU A 65 10.86 -25.36 -7.83
N LYS A 66 11.02 -24.71 -8.99
CA LYS A 66 11.04 -23.25 -9.05
C LYS A 66 9.68 -22.84 -8.53
N CYS A 67 9.61 -22.50 -7.26
CA CYS A 67 8.51 -21.74 -6.70
C CYS A 67 8.60 -20.39 -7.43
N SER A 68 7.97 -20.29 -8.60
CA SER A 68 7.85 -19.03 -9.32
C SER A 68 6.97 -18.17 -8.44
N LEU A 69 7.58 -17.26 -7.67
CA LEU A 69 6.84 -16.16 -7.08
C LEU A 69 5.99 -15.54 -8.21
N PRO A 70 4.68 -15.32 -7.99
CA PRO A 70 3.85 -14.73 -9.02
C PRO A 70 4.48 -13.41 -9.48
N SER A 71 4.61 -13.25 -10.79
CA SER A 71 5.12 -12.01 -11.38
C SER A 71 4.27 -10.83 -10.91
N ARG A 72 4.90 -9.71 -10.55
CA ARG A 72 4.18 -8.48 -10.18
C ARG A 72 3.16 -8.12 -11.27
N PRO A 73 1.95 -7.66 -10.89
CA PRO A 73 0.96 -7.27 -11.88
C PRO A 73 1.46 -6.09 -12.71
N GLU A 74 0.95 -5.97 -13.94
CA GLU A 74 1.22 -4.82 -14.79
C GLU A 74 0.81 -3.51 -14.09
N TYR A 75 1.63 -2.48 -14.23
CA TYR A 75 1.37 -1.18 -13.64
C TYR A 75 0.44 -0.35 -14.53
N ILE A 76 -0.80 -0.17 -14.07
CA ILE A 76 -1.81 0.70 -14.70
C ILE A 76 -2.12 1.84 -13.71
N PRO A 77 -1.88 3.12 -14.03
CA PRO A 77 -1.99 4.24 -13.09
C PRO A 77 -3.24 4.20 -12.18
N ASN A 78 -4.40 3.99 -12.79
CA ASN A 78 -5.70 4.04 -12.14
C ASN A 78 -6.34 2.66 -11.84
N HIS A 79 -5.62 1.56 -12.05
CA HIS A 79 -6.16 0.21 -11.85
C HIS A 79 -5.10 -0.76 -11.30
N ILE A 80 -5.52 -1.66 -10.41
CA ILE A 80 -4.69 -2.77 -9.92
C ILE A 80 -5.38 -4.07 -10.35
N PRO A 81 -4.78 -4.86 -11.26
CA PRO A 81 -5.41 -6.07 -11.80
C PRO A 81 -5.76 -7.14 -10.76
N ASP A 82 -4.87 -7.36 -9.79
CA ASP A 82 -5.15 -8.24 -8.65
C ASP A 82 -5.76 -7.42 -7.51
N PRO A 83 -7.03 -7.63 -7.14
CA PRO A 83 -7.68 -6.85 -6.09
C PRO A 83 -7.02 -6.99 -4.71
N ASN A 84 -6.24 -8.05 -4.46
CA ASN A 84 -5.51 -8.26 -3.21
C ASN A 84 -4.11 -7.61 -3.22
N PHE A 85 -3.69 -7.06 -4.36
CA PHE A 85 -2.41 -6.39 -4.46
C PHE A 85 -2.51 -4.97 -3.90
N VAL A 86 -1.64 -4.67 -2.93
CA VAL A 86 -1.52 -3.33 -2.33
C VAL A 86 -0.20 -2.73 -2.76
N ARG A 87 -0.28 -1.62 -3.48
CA ARG A 87 0.88 -0.82 -3.89
C ARG A 87 1.48 -0.15 -2.66
N ILE A 88 2.79 -0.23 -2.52
CA ILE A 88 3.53 0.51 -1.49
C ILE A 88 4.05 1.79 -2.10
N PHE A 89 3.59 2.91 -1.53
CA PHE A 89 4.08 4.24 -1.86
C PHE A 89 4.98 4.71 -0.71
N ASP A 90 6.28 4.74 -0.98
CA ASP A 90 7.28 5.20 -0.03
C ASP A 90 7.53 6.70 -0.22
N THR A 91 7.40 7.47 0.86
CA THR A 91 7.60 8.92 0.88
C THR A 91 8.81 9.33 1.71
N THR A 92 9.74 8.41 1.98
CA THR A 92 10.93 8.65 2.83
C THR A 92 11.78 9.81 2.32
N LEU A 93 11.95 9.94 1.00
CA LEU A 93 12.79 10.97 0.36
C LEU A 93 12.14 12.35 0.28
N ARG A 94 10.88 12.48 0.70
CA ARG A 94 10.14 13.73 0.73
C ARG A 94 9.58 13.99 2.13
N ASP A 95 8.59 13.23 2.55
CA ASP A 95 7.91 13.41 3.83
C ASP A 95 8.82 13.03 5.00
N GLY A 96 9.60 11.96 4.84
CA GLY A 96 10.63 11.57 5.82
C GLY A 96 11.70 12.63 6.01
N GLU A 97 12.16 13.24 4.91
CA GLU A 97 13.16 14.31 4.92
C GLU A 97 12.68 15.58 5.65
N GLN A 98 11.37 15.85 5.68
CA GLN A 98 10.80 16.98 6.43
C GLN A 98 10.93 16.83 7.95
N SER A 99 11.33 15.65 8.45
CA SER A 99 11.64 15.46 9.86
C SER A 99 12.85 16.31 10.27
N PRO A 100 12.80 17.05 11.39
CA PRO A 100 13.92 17.85 11.85
C PRO A 100 15.21 17.02 11.97
N GLY A 101 16.27 17.44 11.28
CA GLY A 101 17.57 16.77 11.27
C GLY A 101 17.70 15.60 10.28
N ALA A 102 16.70 15.35 9.43
CA ALA A 102 16.71 14.28 8.43
C ALA A 102 16.97 14.77 6.99
N THR A 103 17.40 16.02 6.82
CA THR A 103 17.73 16.59 5.50
C THR A 103 18.81 15.77 4.80
N MET A 104 18.60 15.48 3.51
CA MET A 104 19.51 14.67 2.73
C MET A 104 20.14 15.47 1.60
N THR A 105 21.40 15.21 1.31
CA THR A 105 22.04 15.65 0.07
C THR A 105 21.48 14.86 -1.13
N SER A 106 21.61 15.39 -2.35
CA SER A 106 21.17 14.71 -3.58
C SER A 106 21.79 13.30 -3.72
N ASN A 107 23.04 13.13 -3.30
CA ASN A 107 23.73 11.83 -3.32
C ASN A 107 23.13 10.85 -2.31
N GLU A 108 22.83 11.30 -1.08
CA GLU A 108 22.16 10.47 -0.07
C GLU A 108 20.77 10.05 -0.53
N LYS A 109 20.00 10.97 -1.12
CA LYS A 109 18.69 10.64 -1.72
C LYS A 109 18.81 9.56 -2.78
N LEU A 110 19.79 9.66 -3.67
CA LEU A 110 20.01 8.67 -4.72
C LEU A 110 20.40 7.30 -4.15
N VAL A 111 21.23 7.26 -3.11
CA VAL A 111 21.57 6.02 -2.39
C VAL A 111 20.31 5.38 -1.80
N VAL A 112 19.52 6.16 -1.06
CA VAL A 112 18.26 5.67 -0.46
C VAL A 112 17.26 5.22 -1.54
N ALA A 113 17.11 5.96 -2.64
CA ALA A 113 16.25 5.57 -3.76
C ALA A 113 16.65 4.21 -4.36
N ARG A 114 17.95 3.93 -4.51
CA ARG A 114 18.44 2.62 -4.96
C ARG A 114 18.09 1.51 -3.97
N HIS A 115 18.15 1.79 -2.66
CA HIS A 115 17.75 0.83 -1.64
C HIS A 115 16.24 0.57 -1.64
N LEU A 116 15.42 1.62 -1.78
CA LEU A 116 13.96 1.49 -1.91
C LEU A 116 13.57 0.68 -3.15
N SER A 117 14.23 0.93 -4.28
CA SER A 117 14.03 0.14 -5.50
C SER A 117 14.35 -1.34 -5.28
N ARG A 118 15.50 -1.66 -4.65
CA ARG A 118 15.88 -3.04 -4.30
C ARG A 118 14.96 -3.71 -3.28
N LEU A 119 14.39 -2.93 -2.35
CA LEU A 119 13.35 -3.40 -1.43
C LEU A 119 12.06 -3.77 -2.18
N GLY A 120 11.90 -3.25 -3.40
CA GLY A 120 10.75 -3.51 -4.24
C GLY A 120 9.54 -2.70 -3.82
N VAL A 121 9.71 -1.42 -3.46
CA VAL A 121 8.55 -0.51 -3.34
C VAL A 121 7.97 -0.22 -4.73
N ASP A 122 6.66 0.02 -4.82
CA ASP A 122 5.99 0.20 -6.12
C ASP A 122 6.12 1.64 -6.64
N ILE A 123 6.05 2.61 -5.73
CA ILE A 123 6.20 4.04 -6.02
C ILE A 123 7.17 4.66 -5.02
N ILE A 124 8.06 5.53 -5.50
CA ILE A 124 8.98 6.35 -4.68
C ILE A 124 8.61 7.82 -4.89
N GLU A 125 8.17 8.51 -3.84
CA GLU A 125 8.11 9.97 -3.83
C GLU A 125 9.50 10.53 -3.58
N ALA A 126 10.16 10.97 -4.64
CA ALA A 126 11.58 11.26 -4.63
C ALA A 126 11.93 12.63 -4.03
N GLY A 127 10.95 13.52 -3.88
CA GLY A 127 11.16 14.87 -3.35
C GLY A 127 10.02 15.84 -3.67
N PHE A 128 10.29 17.12 -3.42
CA PHE A 128 9.43 18.26 -3.76
C PHE A 128 10.22 19.23 -4.66
N PRO A 129 10.27 18.99 -5.99
CA PRO A 129 11.18 19.70 -6.92
C PRO A 129 11.09 21.22 -6.92
N ALA A 130 9.93 21.79 -6.54
CA ALA A 130 9.77 23.24 -6.47
C ALA A 130 10.43 23.89 -5.24
N SER A 131 10.90 23.09 -4.27
CA SER A 131 11.50 23.56 -3.03
C SER A 131 12.87 24.21 -3.24
N SER A 132 13.71 23.64 -4.11
CA SER A 132 15.03 24.16 -4.47
C SER A 132 15.53 23.55 -5.80
N PRO A 133 16.48 24.22 -6.49
CA PRO A 133 17.15 23.62 -7.65
C PRO A 133 17.81 22.28 -7.34
N ASP A 134 18.43 22.16 -6.16
CA ASP A 134 19.12 20.94 -5.72
C ASP A 134 18.15 19.76 -5.57
N ASP A 135 16.93 20.02 -5.09
CA ASP A 135 15.89 18.98 -4.97
C ASP A 135 15.33 18.57 -6.33
N LEU A 136 15.14 19.52 -7.24
CA LEU A 136 14.77 19.23 -8.63
C LEU A 136 15.82 18.33 -9.30
N ASP A 137 17.09 18.67 -9.18
CA ASP A 137 18.19 17.91 -9.76
C ASP A 137 18.33 16.53 -9.11
N ALA A 138 18.09 16.41 -7.80
CA ALA A 138 18.05 15.13 -7.10
C ALA A 138 16.94 14.22 -7.64
N VAL A 139 15.70 14.74 -7.76
CA VAL A 139 14.56 13.99 -8.29
C VAL A 139 14.79 13.60 -9.75
N ARG A 140 15.35 14.51 -10.57
CA ARG A 140 15.71 14.21 -11.95
C ARG A 140 16.74 13.08 -12.05
N SER A 141 17.77 13.11 -11.20
CA SER A 141 18.80 12.07 -11.16
C SER A 141 18.21 10.71 -10.77
N ILE A 142 17.31 10.69 -9.78
CA ILE A 142 16.58 9.47 -9.39
C ILE A 142 15.68 8.98 -10.55
N ALA A 143 14.98 9.88 -11.24
CA ALA A 143 14.13 9.52 -12.38
C ALA A 143 14.93 8.89 -13.51
N ILE A 144 16.10 9.44 -13.85
CA ILE A 144 17.00 8.93 -14.89
C ILE A 144 17.62 7.60 -14.48
N GLU A 145 18.20 7.51 -13.28
CA GLU A 145 18.98 6.35 -12.87
C GLU A 145 18.11 5.21 -12.32
N VAL A 146 17.27 5.50 -11.32
CA VAL A 146 16.47 4.48 -10.62
C VAL A 146 15.18 4.20 -11.37
N GLY A 147 14.53 5.24 -11.92
CA GLY A 147 13.28 5.13 -12.68
C GLY A 147 13.40 4.44 -14.03
N ASN A 148 14.60 4.02 -14.45
CA ASN A 148 14.85 3.29 -15.68
C ASN A 148 15.63 1.97 -15.48
N GLN A 149 16.10 1.67 -14.28
CA GLN A 149 16.88 0.46 -13.99
C GLN A 149 16.00 -0.64 -13.37
N PRO A 150 15.77 -1.76 -14.09
CA PRO A 150 15.12 -2.93 -13.51
C PRO A 150 15.93 -3.51 -12.37
N VAL A 151 15.24 -3.93 -11.32
CA VAL A 151 15.81 -4.63 -10.16
C VAL A 151 15.04 -5.92 -9.90
N GLY A 152 15.76 -6.94 -9.42
CA GLY A 152 15.18 -8.26 -9.16
C GLY A 152 14.98 -9.11 -10.41
N ASP A 153 14.65 -10.38 -10.21
CA ASP A 153 14.43 -11.36 -11.29
C ASP A 153 13.14 -11.08 -12.09
N ASP A 154 12.21 -10.31 -11.53
CA ASP A 154 10.95 -9.90 -12.16
C ASP A 154 11.08 -8.63 -13.01
N GLY A 155 12.26 -7.99 -13.03
CA GLY A 155 12.52 -6.78 -13.80
C GLY A 155 11.73 -5.57 -13.33
N HIS A 156 11.37 -5.50 -12.04
CA HIS A 156 10.62 -4.39 -11.47
C HIS A 156 11.32 -3.04 -11.67
N VAL A 157 10.55 -2.02 -12.06
CA VAL A 157 10.98 -0.62 -12.11
C VAL A 157 9.93 0.21 -11.36
N PRO A 158 10.33 0.95 -10.32
CA PRO A 158 9.41 1.74 -9.52
C PRO A 158 8.87 2.93 -10.31
N VAL A 159 7.68 3.39 -9.93
CA VAL A 159 7.16 4.71 -10.33
C VAL A 159 7.95 5.77 -9.59
N ILE A 160 8.36 6.83 -10.30
CA ILE A 160 9.04 7.97 -9.68
C ILE A 160 8.05 9.13 -9.61
N CYS A 161 7.79 9.57 -8.39
CA CYS A 161 6.79 10.58 -8.07
C CYS A 161 7.44 11.86 -7.55
N GLY A 162 6.97 13.00 -8.03
CA GLY A 162 7.37 14.34 -7.56
C GLY A 162 6.16 15.08 -6.98
N LEU A 163 6.31 15.61 -5.77
CA LEU A 163 5.27 16.40 -5.12
C LEU A 163 5.21 17.82 -5.69
N ALA A 164 4.01 18.38 -5.84
CA ALA A 164 3.76 19.75 -6.23
C ALA A 164 2.56 20.35 -5.48
N ARG A 165 2.66 21.61 -5.03
CA ARG A 165 1.43 22.35 -4.66
C ARG A 165 0.57 22.56 -5.90
N CYS A 166 -0.73 22.78 -5.74
CA CYS A 166 -1.63 23.15 -6.83
C CYS A 166 -1.34 24.57 -7.37
N ASN A 167 -0.23 24.75 -8.07
CA ASN A 167 0.08 25.91 -8.90
C ASN A 167 0.98 25.49 -10.08
N LYS A 168 0.95 26.26 -11.17
CA LYS A 168 1.69 25.91 -12.40
C LYS A 168 3.19 25.75 -12.20
N LYS A 169 3.83 26.67 -11.49
CA LYS A 169 5.29 26.65 -11.27
C LYS A 169 5.74 25.35 -10.60
N ASP A 170 5.02 24.93 -9.56
CA ASP A 170 5.34 23.70 -8.84
C ASP A 170 5.09 22.45 -9.69
N ILE A 171 4.01 22.43 -10.48
CA ILE A 171 3.70 21.32 -11.39
C ILE A 171 4.73 21.24 -12.53
N ASP A 172 5.15 22.37 -13.08
CA ASP A 172 6.19 22.43 -14.12
C ASP A 172 7.51 21.84 -13.57
N ALA A 173 7.90 22.22 -12.35
CA ALA A 173 9.09 21.69 -11.69
C ALA A 173 8.99 20.19 -11.42
N ALA A 174 7.83 19.73 -10.91
CA ALA A 174 7.61 18.31 -10.67
C ALA A 174 7.67 17.50 -11.96
N TRP A 175 6.97 17.93 -13.01
CA TRP A 175 6.98 17.27 -14.31
C TRP A 175 8.37 17.24 -14.94
N GLU A 176 9.08 18.36 -14.93
CA GLU A 176 10.44 18.47 -15.47
C GLU A 176 11.41 17.51 -14.76
N ALA A 177 11.25 17.30 -13.46
CA ALA A 177 12.08 16.37 -12.72
C ALA A 177 11.75 14.89 -13.06
N VAL A 178 10.46 14.52 -13.08
CA VAL A 178 10.07 13.09 -13.16
C VAL A 178 9.92 12.54 -14.59
N ARG A 179 9.67 13.39 -15.60
CA ARG A 179 9.37 12.99 -17.01
C ARG A 179 10.39 12.05 -17.66
N HIS A 180 11.59 11.92 -17.08
CA HIS A 180 12.66 11.04 -17.57
C HIS A 180 12.55 9.60 -17.06
N ALA A 181 11.72 9.32 -16.06
CA ALA A 181 11.46 7.97 -15.58
C ALA A 181 10.59 7.18 -16.56
N LYS A 182 10.73 5.86 -16.59
CA LYS A 182 9.86 4.97 -17.38
C LYS A 182 8.39 5.08 -16.95
N LYS A 183 8.15 5.37 -15.67
CA LYS A 183 6.82 5.55 -15.06
C LYS A 183 6.81 6.85 -14.23
N PRO A 184 6.60 8.01 -14.84
CA PRO A 184 6.57 9.29 -14.14
C PRO A 184 5.20 9.53 -13.50
N ARG A 185 5.19 10.02 -12.25
CA ARG A 185 3.98 10.46 -11.55
C ARG A 185 4.13 11.87 -11.02
N VAL A 186 3.08 12.69 -11.14
CA VAL A 186 2.97 13.98 -10.45
C VAL A 186 1.96 13.84 -9.34
N HIS A 187 2.36 14.14 -8.11
CA HIS A 187 1.47 14.20 -6.97
C HIS A 187 1.18 15.65 -6.62
N THR A 188 -0.06 16.09 -6.80
CA THR A 188 -0.50 17.45 -6.47
C THR A 188 -1.42 17.49 -5.26
N PHE A 189 -1.36 18.56 -4.48
CA PHE A 189 -2.16 18.69 -3.27
C PHE A 189 -2.61 20.13 -2.98
N ILE A 190 -3.74 20.24 -2.30
CA ILE A 190 -4.26 21.48 -1.72
C ILE A 190 -5.04 21.15 -0.45
N ALA A 191 -4.97 22.03 0.55
CA ALA A 191 -5.69 21.83 1.80
C ALA A 191 -7.20 22.03 1.66
N THR A 192 -7.98 21.13 2.25
CA THR A 192 -9.44 21.10 2.15
C THR A 192 -10.15 21.25 3.50
N SER A 193 -9.41 21.24 4.62
CA SER A 193 -10.00 21.50 5.92
C SER A 193 -10.36 22.98 6.06
N GLU A 194 -11.45 23.24 6.78
CA GLU A 194 -11.95 24.61 6.99
C GLU A 194 -10.87 25.49 7.65
N ILE A 195 -10.12 24.92 8.61
CA ILE A 195 -9.01 25.60 9.30
C ILE A 195 -7.92 26.02 8.31
N HIS A 196 -7.48 25.13 7.43
CA HIS A 196 -6.46 25.46 6.45
C HIS A 196 -6.98 26.39 5.36
N MET A 197 -8.21 26.23 4.88
CA MET A 197 -8.80 27.12 3.88
C MET A 197 -8.90 28.55 4.41
N GLN A 198 -9.35 28.74 5.65
CA GLN A 198 -9.50 30.06 6.28
C GLN A 198 -8.15 30.70 6.65
N HIS A 199 -7.27 29.95 7.32
CA HIS A 199 -6.08 30.53 7.97
C HIS A 199 -4.79 30.40 7.16
N LYS A 200 -4.64 29.32 6.36
CA LYS A 200 -3.44 29.07 5.55
C LYS A 200 -3.61 29.59 4.12
N LEU A 201 -4.68 29.17 3.44
CA LEU A 201 -4.89 29.50 2.02
C LEU A 201 -5.59 30.83 1.81
N ARG A 202 -6.49 31.21 2.74
CA ARG A 202 -7.41 32.36 2.61
C ARG A 202 -8.24 32.26 1.33
N LYS A 203 -8.87 31.10 1.13
CA LYS A 203 -9.65 30.77 -0.07
C LYS A 203 -11.01 30.20 0.29
N THR A 204 -11.98 30.44 -0.58
CA THR A 204 -13.30 29.81 -0.49
C THR A 204 -13.25 28.35 -0.96
N ARG A 205 -14.27 27.58 -0.60
CA ARG A 205 -14.46 26.19 -1.08
C ARG A 205 -14.44 26.10 -2.61
N GLU A 206 -15.13 27.03 -3.28
CA GLU A 206 -15.21 27.09 -4.74
C GLU A 206 -13.85 27.40 -5.39
N GLU A 207 -13.08 28.32 -4.82
CA GLU A 207 -11.72 28.61 -5.29
C GLU A 207 -10.81 27.39 -5.15
N VAL A 208 -10.88 26.67 -4.03
CA VAL A 208 -10.09 25.47 -3.79
C VAL A 208 -10.43 24.37 -4.80
N VAL A 209 -11.71 24.12 -5.06
CA VAL A 209 -12.15 23.13 -6.07
C VAL A 209 -11.68 23.52 -7.47
N ASN A 210 -11.85 24.79 -7.86
CA ASN A 210 -11.40 25.27 -9.16
C ASN A 210 -9.89 25.12 -9.34
N ILE A 211 -9.10 25.47 -8.32
CA ILE A 211 -7.64 25.31 -8.34
C ILE A 211 -7.26 23.83 -8.47
N ALA A 212 -7.86 22.95 -7.65
CA ALA A 212 -7.57 21.51 -7.70
C ALA A 212 -7.84 20.93 -9.10
N ARG A 213 -9.04 21.19 -9.65
CA ARG A 213 -9.46 20.75 -10.98
C ARG A 213 -8.52 21.28 -12.07
N GLU A 214 -8.25 22.60 -12.08
CA GLU A 214 -7.40 23.23 -13.08
C GLU A 214 -5.97 22.69 -13.06
N MET A 215 -5.42 22.45 -11.87
CA MET A 215 -4.03 22.02 -11.72
C MET A 215 -3.84 20.54 -12.06
N VAL A 216 -4.82 19.68 -11.73
CA VAL A 216 -4.86 18.29 -12.23
C VAL A 216 -4.96 18.26 -13.76
N ALA A 217 -5.88 19.05 -14.34
CA ALA A 217 -6.02 19.15 -15.79
C ALA A 217 -4.74 19.71 -16.45
N TYR A 218 -4.07 20.66 -15.81
CA TYR A 218 -2.81 21.22 -16.28
C TYR A 218 -1.69 20.18 -16.28
N ALA A 219 -1.51 19.41 -15.20
CA ALA A 219 -0.54 18.31 -15.16
C ALA A 219 -0.81 17.29 -16.28
N ARG A 220 -2.09 16.99 -16.57
CA ARG A 220 -2.48 16.13 -17.69
C ARG A 220 -2.10 16.72 -19.04
N SER A 221 -2.28 18.03 -19.21
CA SER A 221 -1.93 18.76 -20.45
C SER A 221 -0.43 18.76 -20.76
N LEU A 222 0.43 18.61 -19.75
CA LEU A 222 1.88 18.46 -19.91
C LEU A 222 2.30 17.07 -20.43
N GLY A 223 1.36 16.13 -20.51
CA GLY A 223 1.58 14.75 -20.94
C GLY A 223 1.64 13.74 -19.80
N CYS A 224 1.51 14.17 -18.54
CA CYS A 224 1.51 13.27 -17.39
C CYS A 224 0.23 12.43 -17.37
N GLN A 225 0.35 11.10 -17.50
CA GLN A 225 -0.80 10.18 -17.48
C GLN A 225 -1.10 9.62 -16.09
N ASP A 226 -0.18 9.77 -15.14
CA ASP A 226 -0.32 9.27 -13.77
C ASP A 226 -0.26 10.43 -12.79
N ILE A 227 -1.43 10.83 -12.30
CA ILE A 227 -1.62 12.03 -11.50
C ILE A 227 -2.29 11.63 -10.19
N GLU A 228 -1.58 11.88 -9.09
CA GLU A 228 -2.11 11.69 -7.75
C GLU A 228 -2.59 13.03 -7.20
N PHE A 229 -3.78 13.05 -6.58
CA PHE A 229 -4.30 14.23 -5.89
C PHE A 229 -4.50 13.95 -4.40
N SER A 230 -4.04 14.87 -3.55
CA SER A 230 -4.30 14.85 -2.11
C SER A 230 -5.11 16.06 -1.64
N PRO A 231 -6.32 15.86 -1.06
CA PRO A 231 -6.94 16.84 -0.18
C PRO A 231 -6.18 16.89 1.15
N GLU A 232 -5.21 17.80 1.29
CA GLU A 232 -4.43 17.95 2.53
C GLU A 232 -5.36 18.24 3.71
N ASP A 233 -5.14 17.53 4.82
CA ASP A 233 -5.96 17.58 6.02
C ASP A 233 -7.38 17.01 5.83
N ALA A 234 -7.51 15.95 5.03
CA ALA A 234 -8.77 15.25 4.76
C ALA A 234 -9.47 14.75 6.02
N GLY A 235 -8.71 14.25 7.01
CA GLY A 235 -9.25 13.75 8.29
C GLY A 235 -10.06 14.78 9.09
N ARG A 236 -9.90 16.08 8.81
CA ARG A 236 -10.63 17.19 9.45
C ARG A 236 -11.45 18.03 8.46
N SER A 237 -11.61 17.53 7.24
CA SER A 237 -12.38 18.21 6.19
C SER A 237 -13.87 17.88 6.32
N ASP A 238 -14.72 18.81 5.87
CA ASP A 238 -16.14 18.55 5.71
C ASP A 238 -16.36 17.46 4.65
N ARG A 239 -17.19 16.46 4.96
CA ARG A 239 -17.31 15.24 4.15
C ARG A 239 -17.90 15.49 2.77
N GLU A 240 -18.98 16.27 2.71
CA GLU A 240 -19.65 16.59 1.44
C GLU A 240 -18.73 17.42 0.53
N PHE A 241 -18.00 18.37 1.11
CA PHE A 241 -16.98 19.12 0.39
C PHE A 241 -15.85 18.22 -0.13
N LEU A 242 -15.42 17.25 0.68
CA LEU A 242 -14.39 16.28 0.30
C LEU A 242 -14.84 15.43 -0.90
N TYR A 243 -16.06 14.91 -0.91
CA TYR A 243 -16.58 14.15 -2.05
C TYR A 243 -16.63 15.00 -3.32
N HIS A 244 -17.07 16.26 -3.18
CA HIS A 244 -17.16 17.19 -4.30
C HIS A 244 -15.79 17.50 -4.93
N VAL A 245 -14.77 17.83 -4.11
CA VAL A 245 -13.43 18.12 -4.66
C VAL A 245 -12.81 16.87 -5.29
N LEU A 246 -13.01 15.68 -4.70
CA LEU A 246 -12.51 14.42 -5.23
C LEU A 246 -13.18 14.08 -6.58
N GLU A 247 -14.50 14.25 -6.70
CA GLU A 247 -15.23 14.09 -7.96
C GLU A 247 -14.66 15.00 -9.06
N GLU A 248 -14.43 16.28 -8.76
CA GLU A 248 -13.96 17.24 -9.74
C GLU A 248 -12.53 16.96 -10.22
N VAL A 249 -11.64 16.46 -9.34
CA VAL A 249 -10.30 16.06 -9.75
C VAL A 249 -10.28 14.74 -10.52
N ILE A 250 -11.21 13.81 -10.24
CA ILE A 250 -11.40 12.60 -11.07
C ILE A 250 -11.75 13.03 -12.50
N LYS A 251 -12.74 13.92 -12.66
CA LYS A 251 -13.14 14.46 -13.97
C LYS A 251 -11.99 15.17 -14.69
N ALA A 252 -11.12 15.84 -13.94
CA ALA A 252 -9.93 16.50 -14.48
C ALA A 252 -8.81 15.53 -14.91
N GLY A 253 -8.87 14.27 -14.49
CA GLY A 253 -7.95 13.21 -14.93
C GLY A 253 -6.99 12.70 -13.86
N ALA A 254 -7.29 12.89 -12.57
CA ALA A 254 -6.58 12.19 -11.49
C ALA A 254 -6.73 10.67 -11.65
N THR A 255 -5.65 9.93 -11.38
CA THR A 255 -5.59 8.46 -11.45
C THR A 255 -5.52 7.83 -10.06
N THR A 256 -5.03 8.57 -9.07
CA THR A 256 -4.96 8.17 -7.66
C THR A 256 -5.47 9.31 -6.79
N LEU A 257 -6.30 8.99 -5.80
CA LEU A 257 -6.72 9.92 -4.75
C LEU A 257 -6.06 9.49 -3.45
N ASN A 258 -5.12 10.28 -2.95
CA ASN A 258 -4.44 10.03 -1.69
C ASN A 258 -5.14 10.77 -0.57
N ILE A 259 -5.63 10.05 0.43
CA ILE A 259 -6.41 10.60 1.55
C ILE A 259 -5.50 10.67 2.78
N PRO A 260 -5.00 11.86 3.14
CA PRO A 260 -4.10 12.00 4.27
C PRO A 260 -4.84 12.27 5.59
N ASP A 261 -4.45 11.56 6.65
CA ASP A 261 -4.61 12.03 8.04
C ASP A 261 -3.37 12.86 8.41
N THR A 262 -3.33 14.09 7.88
CA THR A 262 -2.16 14.98 7.91
C THR A 262 -1.65 15.31 9.31
N VAL A 263 -2.53 15.29 10.31
CA VAL A 263 -2.17 15.62 11.70
C VAL A 263 -2.25 14.42 12.63
N GLY A 264 -2.42 13.21 12.09
CA GLY A 264 -2.45 11.96 12.87
C GLY A 264 -3.51 11.94 13.96
N TYR A 265 -4.63 12.65 13.75
CA TYR A 265 -5.64 12.89 14.79
C TYR A 265 -6.76 11.84 14.79
N THR A 266 -6.96 11.15 13.67
CA THR A 266 -8.09 10.22 13.52
C THR A 266 -7.83 8.90 14.25
N LEU A 267 -8.88 8.31 14.80
CA LEU A 267 -8.84 6.94 15.31
C LEU A 267 -9.01 5.93 14.15
N PRO A 268 -8.53 4.68 14.29
CA PRO A 268 -8.59 3.69 13.21
C PRO A 268 -10.01 3.48 12.65
N SER A 269 -11.01 3.43 13.52
CA SER A 269 -12.42 3.29 13.12
C SER A 269 -12.96 4.53 12.38
N GLU A 270 -12.54 5.73 12.78
CA GLU A 270 -12.95 6.98 12.13
C GLU A 270 -12.32 7.10 10.74
N PHE A 271 -11.04 6.76 10.62
CA PHE A 271 -10.33 6.79 9.35
C PHE A 271 -10.84 5.71 8.39
N GLY A 272 -11.04 4.48 8.87
CA GLY A 272 -11.66 3.40 8.07
C GLY A 272 -13.05 3.78 7.56
N THR A 273 -13.87 4.41 8.41
CA THR A 273 -15.20 4.92 8.03
C THR A 273 -15.09 6.04 7.01
N LEU A 274 -14.17 6.98 7.17
CA LEU A 274 -13.92 8.06 6.19
C LEU A 274 -13.62 7.50 4.80
N ILE A 275 -12.72 6.51 4.69
CA ILE A 275 -12.42 5.90 3.38
C ILE A 275 -13.62 5.15 2.81
N ALA A 276 -14.37 4.42 3.64
CA ALA A 276 -15.60 3.74 3.21
C ALA A 276 -16.65 4.73 2.67
N ASP A 277 -16.82 5.88 3.34
CA ASP A 277 -17.77 6.90 2.94
C ASP A 277 -17.32 7.62 1.65
N ILE A 278 -16.03 7.89 1.48
CA ILE A 278 -15.47 8.42 0.22
C ILE A 278 -15.79 7.46 -0.94
N LYS A 279 -15.57 6.14 -0.74
CA LYS A 279 -15.90 5.10 -1.73
C LYS A 279 -17.39 5.04 -2.05
N ALA A 280 -18.26 5.29 -1.08
CA ALA A 280 -19.69 5.20 -1.26
C ALA A 280 -20.28 6.43 -1.95
N ASN A 281 -19.71 7.62 -1.72
CA ASN A 281 -20.35 8.90 -2.04
C ASN A 281 -19.64 9.73 -3.11
N THR A 282 -18.46 9.33 -3.59
CA THR A 282 -17.71 10.08 -4.62
C THR A 282 -17.99 9.52 -6.02
N PRO A 283 -18.65 10.25 -6.93
CA PRO A 283 -18.85 9.78 -8.31
C PRO A 283 -17.53 9.59 -9.05
N GLY A 284 -17.41 8.49 -9.81
CA GLY A 284 -16.22 8.17 -10.60
C GLY A 284 -15.09 7.51 -9.81
N ILE A 285 -15.28 7.27 -8.51
CA ILE A 285 -14.27 6.67 -7.62
C ILE A 285 -13.80 5.29 -8.09
N GLU A 286 -14.65 4.55 -8.80
CA GLU A 286 -14.33 3.24 -9.41
C GLU A 286 -13.28 3.32 -10.51
N ASN A 287 -13.01 4.50 -11.06
CA ASN A 287 -12.05 4.72 -12.14
C ASN A 287 -10.68 5.18 -11.65
N VAL A 288 -10.47 5.23 -10.33
CA VAL A 288 -9.23 5.68 -9.68
C VAL A 288 -8.83 4.74 -8.55
N ILE A 289 -7.58 4.88 -8.13
CA ILE A 289 -7.00 4.18 -6.98
C ILE A 289 -7.13 5.04 -5.73
N ILE A 290 -7.43 4.41 -4.59
CA ILE A 290 -7.40 5.10 -3.29
C ILE A 290 -6.07 4.80 -2.59
N SER A 291 -5.36 5.86 -2.24
CA SER A 291 -4.17 5.83 -1.39
C SER A 291 -4.52 6.40 -0.02
N THR A 292 -3.88 5.87 1.03
CA THR A 292 -4.05 6.37 2.40
C THR A 292 -2.69 6.72 2.99
N HIS A 293 -2.64 7.89 3.64
CA HIS A 293 -1.41 8.47 4.17
C HIS A 293 -1.65 8.93 5.62
N CYS A 294 -1.21 8.16 6.60
CA CYS A 294 -1.52 8.43 8.00
C CYS A 294 -0.28 8.90 8.77
N GLN A 295 -0.36 10.08 9.40
CA GLN A 295 0.68 10.53 10.33
C GLN A 295 0.49 9.90 11.72
N ASN A 296 1.54 9.97 12.55
CA ASN A 296 1.67 9.15 13.76
C ASN A 296 1.62 9.95 15.08
N ASP A 297 0.99 11.12 15.09
CA ASP A 297 0.90 12.00 16.26
C ASP A 297 0.29 11.31 17.49
N LEU A 298 -0.71 10.43 17.29
CA LEU A 298 -1.32 9.62 18.35
C LEU A 298 -0.71 8.20 18.47
N GLY A 299 0.32 7.87 17.70
CA GLY A 299 0.91 6.52 17.67
C GLY A 299 0.07 5.48 16.91
N LEU A 300 -0.91 5.91 16.11
CA LEU A 300 -1.91 5.05 15.46
C LEU A 300 -1.77 4.93 13.94
N ALA A 301 -0.70 5.47 13.33
CA ALA A 301 -0.56 5.51 11.87
C ALA A 301 -0.71 4.12 11.21
N THR A 302 -0.01 3.11 11.74
CA THR A 302 -0.09 1.73 11.23
C THR A 302 -1.50 1.16 11.38
N ALA A 303 -2.15 1.40 12.52
CA ALA A 303 -3.51 0.91 12.78
C ALA A 303 -4.54 1.60 11.85
N ASN A 304 -4.44 2.91 11.66
CA ASN A 304 -5.28 3.67 10.72
C ASN A 304 -5.12 3.13 9.30
N THR A 305 -3.88 2.86 8.88
CA THR A 305 -3.60 2.33 7.54
C THR A 305 -4.17 0.92 7.34
N LEU A 306 -4.13 0.05 8.36
CA LEU A 306 -4.68 -1.30 8.30
C LEU A 306 -6.22 -1.34 8.43
N ALA A 307 -6.81 -0.44 9.22
CA ALA A 307 -8.27 -0.37 9.41
C ALA A 307 -9.02 -0.13 8.10
N VAL A 308 -8.36 0.49 7.11
CA VAL A 308 -8.88 0.65 5.75
C VAL A 308 -9.25 -0.71 5.16
N ALA A 309 -8.41 -1.73 5.32
CA ALA A 309 -8.67 -3.06 4.78
C ALA A 309 -9.96 -3.66 5.37
N GLU A 310 -10.16 -3.53 6.68
CA GLU A 310 -11.33 -4.03 7.40
C GLU A 310 -12.63 -3.35 6.96
N HIS A 311 -12.59 -2.03 6.75
CA HIS A 311 -13.80 -1.24 6.45
C HIS A 311 -14.13 -1.19 4.95
N THR A 312 -13.16 -1.45 4.08
CA THR A 312 -13.32 -1.29 2.63
C THR A 312 -13.24 -2.60 1.84
N GLY A 313 -12.86 -3.71 2.50
CA GLY A 313 -12.62 -5.02 1.88
C GLY A 313 -11.31 -5.10 1.07
N LEU A 314 -10.43 -4.13 1.23
CA LEU A 314 -9.17 -4.01 0.48
C LEU A 314 -8.03 -4.70 1.24
N HIS A 315 -7.95 -6.02 1.10
CA HIS A 315 -7.03 -6.83 1.89
C HIS A 315 -5.59 -6.75 1.37
N VAL A 316 -4.64 -6.74 2.32
CA VAL A 316 -3.22 -6.90 2.03
C VAL A 316 -2.94 -8.36 1.71
N GLN A 317 -2.25 -8.64 0.59
CA GLN A 317 -1.82 -10.00 0.23
C GLN A 317 -1.05 -10.69 1.39
N PRO A 318 -1.33 -11.98 1.70
CA PRO A 318 -0.76 -12.66 2.86
C PRO A 318 0.77 -12.67 2.91
N HIS A 319 1.46 -12.82 1.78
CA HIS A 319 2.93 -12.90 1.73
C HIS A 319 3.64 -11.55 1.60
N LYS A 320 2.93 -10.42 1.84
CA LYS A 320 3.53 -9.10 1.79
C LYS A 320 4.54 -8.92 2.93
N ALA A 321 5.74 -8.44 2.61
CA ALA A 321 6.75 -8.14 3.61
C ALA A 321 6.19 -7.21 4.71
N ILE A 322 6.54 -7.51 5.98
CA ILE A 322 6.19 -6.80 7.21
C ILE A 322 4.71 -6.86 7.62
N VAL A 323 3.76 -6.68 6.70
CA VAL A 323 2.33 -6.48 7.02
C VAL A 323 1.40 -7.59 6.51
N GLY A 324 1.88 -8.50 5.67
CA GLY A 324 1.08 -9.63 5.20
C GLY A 324 0.85 -10.66 6.31
N ALA A 325 -0.30 -11.35 6.28
CA ALA A 325 -0.64 -12.39 7.27
C ALA A 325 0.42 -13.51 7.42
N ASN A 326 1.23 -13.74 6.39
CA ASN A 326 2.31 -14.72 6.35
C ASN A 326 3.69 -14.10 6.64
N ALA A 327 3.79 -12.80 6.90
CA ALA A 327 5.07 -12.11 7.13
C ALA A 327 5.85 -12.69 8.33
N PHE A 328 5.12 -13.29 9.29
CA PHE A 328 5.69 -13.95 10.47
C PHE A 328 5.15 -15.39 10.65
N ALA A 329 4.47 -15.93 9.64
CA ALA A 329 3.94 -17.30 9.71
C ALA A 329 5.04 -18.32 9.39
N HIS A 330 5.14 -19.37 10.20
CA HIS A 330 6.09 -20.47 10.01
C HIS A 330 5.32 -21.79 9.78
N GLU A 331 5.36 -22.32 8.56
CA GLU A 331 4.77 -23.63 8.23
C GLU A 331 5.75 -24.81 8.35
N SER A 332 7.00 -24.57 8.77
CA SER A 332 7.96 -25.63 9.09
C SER A 332 7.72 -26.15 10.51
N GLY A 333 7.40 -27.44 10.65
CA GLY A 333 6.99 -28.12 11.90
C GLY A 333 7.99 -28.20 13.06
N ILE A 334 8.98 -27.30 13.14
CA ILE A 334 9.89 -27.17 14.28
C ILE A 334 9.49 -25.98 15.20
N HIS A 335 8.58 -25.11 14.76
CA HIS A 335 8.15 -23.92 15.51
C HIS A 335 6.73 -24.03 16.11
N GLN A 336 6.14 -25.23 16.16
CA GLN A 336 4.93 -25.48 16.94
C GLN A 336 5.35 -25.95 18.35
N VAL A 337 5.53 -25.01 19.27
CA VAL A 337 5.55 -25.27 20.72
C VAL A 337 4.34 -24.57 21.34
#